data_AF-A0A444XTP4-F1
#
_entry.id   AF-A0A444XTP4-F1
#
_cell.length_a   1.000
_cell.length_b   1.000
_cell.length_c   1.000
_cell.angle_alpha   90.00
_cell.angle_beta   90.00
_cell.angle_gamma   90.00
#
_symmetry.space_group_name_H-M   'P 1'
#
loop_
_entity.id
_entity.type
_entity.pdbx_description
1 polymer ?
#
loop_
_entity_poly.entity_id
_entity_poly.type
_entity_poly.pdbx_seq_one_letter_code
_entity_poly.pdbx_strand_id
1 'polypeptide(L)'
;MKKDPVLESALSRNRRWIVNNHIKNIILRYPNQEIPIASLQKKFKTLDLKGKALNWLHKYLSCFDVTFTGNEHRCHLSKHMMSLVEEEESVRESQENAFICRLAKLLMMSVNKRINVLKINELKRNLGFPDDYVIRIVAKYPNLFRVVNEGGRRSSMEIELVH
;
A
#
# COMPACT_ATOMS: atom_id res chain seq x y z
N MET A 1 -19.74 18.63 4.35
CA MET A 1 -19.99 17.21 4.69
C MET A 1 -19.84 17.04 6.19
N LYS A 2 -20.87 16.55 6.91
CA LYS A 2 -20.76 16.22 8.34
C LYS A 2 -19.90 14.96 8.48
N LYS A 3 -18.84 15.02 9.28
CA LYS A 3 -17.99 13.87 9.59
C LYS A 3 -18.77 12.90 10.49
N ASP A 4 -18.76 11.62 10.15
CA ASP A 4 -19.43 10.57 10.91
C ASP A 4 -18.68 10.33 12.24
N PRO A 5 -19.31 10.52 13.41
CA PRO A 5 -18.66 10.41 14.70
C PRO A 5 -18.21 8.98 15.05
N VAL A 6 -18.88 7.95 14.53
CA VAL A 6 -18.50 6.54 14.73
C VAL A 6 -17.24 6.24 13.93
N LEU A 7 -17.18 6.72 12.69
CA LEU A 7 -16.01 6.60 11.84
C LEU A 7 -14.80 7.33 12.43
N GLU A 8 -14.98 8.56 12.91
CA GLU A 8 -13.91 9.33 13.56
C GLU A 8 -13.40 8.64 14.83
N SER A 9 -14.30 8.05 15.63
CA SER A 9 -13.92 7.28 16.82
C SER A 9 -13.09 6.04 16.45
N ALA A 10 -13.52 5.27 15.44
CA ALA A 10 -12.76 4.11 14.95
C ALA A 10 -11.40 4.50 14.34
N LEU A 11 -11.34 5.59 13.57
CA LEU A 11 -10.10 6.12 12.99
C LEU A 11 -9.14 6.62 14.07
N SER A 12 -9.65 7.27 15.13
CA SER A 12 -8.83 7.71 16.27
C SER A 12 -8.20 6.53 17.00
N ARG A 13 -8.95 5.44 17.14
CA ARG A 13 -8.53 4.19 17.78
C ARG A 13 -7.42 3.49 16.97
N ASN A 14 -7.49 3.57 15.64
CA ASN A 14 -6.54 2.95 14.71
C ASN A 14 -5.41 3.89 14.23
N ARG A 15 -5.39 5.17 14.60
CA ARG A 15 -4.40 6.15 14.11
C ARG A 15 -2.96 5.67 14.29
N ARG A 16 -2.66 5.01 15.43
CA ARG A 16 -1.33 4.46 15.73
C ARG A 16 -0.93 3.35 14.76
N TRP A 17 -1.87 2.45 14.45
CA TRP A 17 -1.66 1.37 13.49
C TRP A 17 -1.46 1.94 12.08
N ILE A 18 -2.29 2.90 11.65
CA ILE A 18 -2.16 3.54 10.33
C ILE A 18 -0.76 4.14 10.17
N VAL A 19 -0.29 4.87 11.18
CA VAL A 19 1.04 5.47 11.19
C VAL A 19 2.14 4.40 11.14
N ASN A 20 2.07 3.38 12.00
CA ASN A 20 3.08 2.32 12.03
C ASN A 20 3.12 1.55 10.70
N ASN A 21 1.97 1.31 10.07
CA ASN A 21 1.89 0.69 8.76
C ASN A 21 2.48 1.60 7.66
N HIS A 22 2.30 2.91 7.77
CA HIS A 22 2.97 3.87 6.88
C HIS A 22 4.50 3.85 7.05
N ILE A 23 4.99 3.83 8.30
CA ILE A 23 6.43 3.72 8.59
C ILE A 23 6.97 2.39 8.07
N LYS A 24 6.26 1.27 8.28
CA LYS A 24 6.57 -0.05 7.70
C LYS A 24 6.79 0.05 6.19
N ASN A 25 5.82 0.61 5.47
CA ASN A 25 5.89 0.75 4.01
C ASN A 25 7.01 1.68 3.56
N ILE A 26 7.39 2.70 4.35
CA ILE A 26 8.54 3.56 4.06
C ILE A 26 9.85 2.77 4.19
N ILE A 27 9.99 1.98 5.26
CA ILE A 27 11.19 1.17 5.53
C ILE A 27 11.38 0.10 4.45
N LEU A 28 10.30 -0.61 4.08
CA LEU A 28 10.33 -1.66 3.04
C LEU A 28 10.74 -1.12 1.66
N ARG A 29 10.56 0.17 1.39
CA ARG A 29 10.96 0.82 0.13
C ARG A 29 12.40 1.31 0.13
N TYR A 30 13.09 1.27 1.27
CA TYR A 30 14.48 1.71 1.38
C TYR A 30 15.44 0.57 1.03
N PRO A 31 16.59 0.84 0.40
CA PRO A 31 17.63 -0.19 0.18
C PRO A 31 18.02 -0.85 1.51
N ASN A 32 18.17 -2.17 1.47
CA ASN A 32 18.45 -3.04 2.63
C ASN A 32 17.37 -3.04 3.72
N GLN A 33 16.19 -2.44 3.49
CA GLN A 33 15.12 -2.31 4.48
C GLN A 33 15.57 -1.58 5.77
N GLU A 34 16.52 -0.66 5.64
CA GLU A 34 17.05 0.16 6.73
C GLU A 34 16.99 1.64 6.38
N ILE A 35 16.34 2.46 7.22
CA ILE A 35 16.24 3.91 7.00
C ILE A 35 17.03 4.68 8.07
N PRO A 36 17.84 5.68 7.70
CA PRO A 36 18.41 6.62 8.68
C PRO A 36 17.31 7.35 9.45
N ILE A 37 17.46 7.52 10.77
CA ILE A 37 16.45 8.20 11.59
C ILE A 37 16.25 9.66 11.14
N ALA A 38 17.29 10.33 10.64
CA ALA A 38 17.18 11.67 10.07
C ALA A 38 16.24 11.72 8.85
N SER A 39 16.31 10.72 7.97
CA SER A 39 15.43 10.59 6.81
C SER A 39 13.99 10.28 7.24
N LEU A 40 13.82 9.42 8.24
CA LEU A 40 12.51 9.13 8.81
C LEU A 40 11.89 10.37 9.48
N GLN A 41 12.68 11.14 10.23
CA GLN A 41 12.25 12.38 10.90
C GLN A 41 11.74 13.43 9.90
N LYS A 42 12.33 13.53 8.70
CA LYS A 42 11.81 14.41 7.64
C LYS A 42 10.40 14.00 7.19
N LYS A 43 10.13 12.69 7.15
CA LYS A 43 8.81 12.14 6.78
C LYS A 43 7.78 12.23 7.92
N PHE A 44 8.17 12.41 9.18
CA PHE A 44 7.22 12.56 10.29
C PHE A 44 6.24 13.72 10.10
N LYS A 45 6.69 14.83 9.48
CA LYS A 45 5.82 15.95 9.14
C LYS A 45 4.70 15.55 8.17
N THR A 46 5.00 14.67 7.21
CA THR A 46 4.02 14.15 6.25
C THR A 46 3.03 13.17 6.85
N LEU A 47 3.34 12.61 8.04
CA LEU A 47 2.50 11.68 8.79
C LEU A 47 1.65 12.38 9.86
N ASP A 48 1.69 13.72 9.93
CA ASP A 48 1.07 14.52 11.00
C ASP A 48 1.50 14.04 12.41
N LEU A 49 2.78 13.67 12.54
CA LEU A 49 3.38 13.28 13.81
C LEU A 49 4.18 14.44 14.40
N LYS A 50 4.00 14.69 15.69
CA LYS A 50 4.78 15.64 16.47
C LYS A 50 5.86 14.91 17.26
N GLY A 51 7.03 15.52 17.40
CA GLY A 51 8.13 15.01 18.21
C GLY A 51 9.24 14.28 17.44
N LYS A 52 10.11 13.60 18.18
CA LYS A 52 11.28 12.90 17.65
C LYS A 52 10.90 11.50 17.16
N ALA A 53 11.39 11.12 15.98
CA ALA A 53 11.17 9.81 15.39
C ALA A 53 11.68 8.69 16.30
N LEU A 54 12.84 8.88 16.90
CA LEU A 54 13.42 7.94 17.86
C LEU A 54 12.47 7.63 19.03
N ASN A 55 11.82 8.63 19.61
CA ASN A 55 10.86 8.44 20.71
C ASN A 55 9.64 7.62 20.28
N TRP A 56 9.18 7.81 19.03
CA TRP A 56 8.08 7.01 18.48
C TRP A 56 8.51 5.55 18.27
N LEU A 57 9.70 5.32 17.72
CA LEU A 57 10.22 3.97 17.50
C LEU A 57 10.38 3.20 18.82
N HIS A 58 10.94 3.84 19.86
CA HIS A 58 11.05 3.23 21.19
C HIS A 58 9.71 2.89 21.84
N LYS A 59 8.61 3.53 21.43
CA LYS A 59 7.26 3.18 21.89
C LYS A 59 6.76 1.86 21.29
N TYR A 60 7.28 1.45 20.14
CA TYR A 60 6.83 0.27 19.39
C TYR A 60 7.99 -0.65 19.02
N LEU A 61 8.76 -1.07 20.04
CA LEU A 61 9.89 -2.01 19.90
C LEU A 61 9.48 -3.35 19.27
N SER A 62 8.21 -3.77 19.41
CA SER A 62 7.70 -4.96 18.73
C SER A 62 7.70 -4.83 17.22
N CYS A 63 7.64 -3.61 16.68
CA CYS A 63 7.57 -3.33 15.24
C CYS A 63 8.92 -2.88 14.66
N PHE A 64 9.73 -2.17 15.43
CA PHE A 64 10.91 -1.48 14.94
C PHE A 64 12.12 -1.70 15.85
N ASP A 65 13.25 -1.93 15.21
CA ASP A 65 14.56 -2.01 15.85
C ASP A 65 15.42 -0.82 15.39
N VAL A 66 16.27 -0.34 16.30
CA VAL A 66 17.18 0.79 16.05
C VAL A 66 18.62 0.31 16.23
N THR A 67 19.41 0.43 15.17
CA THR A 67 20.83 0.09 15.14
C THR A 67 21.68 1.35 14.99
N PHE A 68 22.95 1.26 15.37
CA PHE A 68 23.92 2.33 15.18
C PHE A 68 25.00 1.84 14.23
N THR A 69 25.16 2.49 13.08
CA THR A 69 26.08 2.07 12.03
C THR A 69 26.78 3.29 11.45
N GLY A 70 28.13 3.27 11.43
CA GLY A 70 28.93 4.29 10.74
C GLY A 70 28.63 5.73 11.16
N ASN A 71 28.40 5.97 12.46
CA ASN A 71 28.01 7.24 13.09
C ASN A 71 26.53 7.70 12.96
N GLU A 72 25.63 6.91 12.37
CA GLU A 72 24.20 7.26 12.32
C GLU A 72 23.30 6.20 12.94
N HIS A 73 22.22 6.64 13.59
CA HIS A 73 21.14 5.75 14.00
C HIS A 73 20.28 5.39 12.79
N ARG A 74 20.10 4.09 12.57
CA ARG A 74 19.26 3.52 11.52
C ARG A 74 18.12 2.74 12.16
N CYS A 75 16.98 2.70 11.48
CA CYS A 75 15.81 1.96 11.89
C CYS A 75 15.49 0.90 10.84
N HIS A 76 15.20 -0.31 11.30
CA HIS A 76 14.66 -1.39 10.49
C HIS A 76 13.46 -2.03 11.17
N LEU A 77 12.77 -2.91 10.46
CA LEU A 77 11.68 -3.70 11.03
C LEU A 77 12.25 -4.76 11.96
N SER A 78 11.54 -5.03 13.05
CA SER A 78 11.90 -6.13 13.95
C SER A 78 11.74 -7.48 13.23
N LYS A 79 12.42 -8.51 13.71
CA LYS A 79 12.25 -9.88 13.15
C LYS A 79 10.80 -10.34 13.15
N HIS A 80 10.07 -10.02 14.23
CA HIS A 80 8.65 -10.33 14.33
C HIS A 80 7.83 -9.58 13.28
N MET A 81 8.07 -8.29 13.10
CA MET A 81 7.37 -7.47 12.11
C MET A 81 7.69 -7.92 10.67
N MET A 82 8.93 -8.34 10.41
CA MET A 82 9.33 -8.91 9.13
C MET A 82 8.56 -10.21 8.82
N SER A 83 8.45 -11.12 9.79
CA SER A 83 7.66 -12.34 9.62
C SER A 83 6.18 -12.03 9.31
N LEU A 84 5.59 -11.01 9.95
CA LEU A 84 4.23 -10.58 9.63
C LEU A 84 4.10 -9.99 8.22
N VAL A 85 5.13 -9.28 7.74
CA VAL A 85 5.16 -8.75 6.38
C VAL A 85 5.25 -9.88 5.35
N GLU A 86 6.06 -10.90 5.63
CA GLU A 86 6.17 -12.09 4.77
C GLU A 86 4.86 -12.88 4.73
N GLU A 87 4.18 -13.03 5.88
CA GLU A 87 2.86 -13.64 5.94
C GLU A 87 1.82 -12.83 5.14
N GLU A 88 1.80 -11.50 5.30
CA GLU A 88 0.94 -10.60 4.52
C GLU A 88 1.18 -10.76 3.01
N GLU A 89 2.44 -10.87 2.59
CA GLU A 89 2.81 -11.10 1.19
C GLU A 89 2.34 -12.46 0.68
N SER A 90 2.57 -13.53 1.46
CA SER A 90 2.16 -14.89 1.12
C SER A 90 0.64 -15.00 0.95
N VAL A 91 -0.11 -14.40 1.88
CA VAL A 91 -1.58 -14.33 1.76
C VAL A 91 -1.97 -13.56 0.50
N ARG A 92 -1.30 -12.43 0.23
CA ARG A 92 -1.59 -11.62 -0.96
C ARG A 92 -1.33 -12.38 -2.26
N GLU A 93 -0.25 -13.16 -2.34
CA GLU A 93 0.05 -14.06 -3.47
C GLU A 93 -1.00 -15.16 -3.62
N SER A 94 -1.44 -15.78 -2.51
CA SER A 94 -2.49 -16.81 -2.55
C SER A 94 -3.82 -16.30 -3.11
N GLN A 95 -4.12 -15.01 -2.90
CA GLN A 95 -5.35 -14.35 -3.36
C GLN A 95 -5.27 -13.85 -4.81
N GLU A 96 -4.11 -13.96 -5.45
CA GLU A 96 -3.86 -13.41 -6.77
C GLU A 96 -4.84 -13.97 -7.82
N ASN A 97 -5.06 -15.28 -7.84
CA ASN A 97 -6.02 -15.92 -8.75
C ASN A 97 -7.45 -15.42 -8.52
N ALA A 98 -7.87 -15.27 -7.26
CA ALA A 98 -9.19 -14.75 -6.93
C ALA A 98 -9.35 -13.30 -7.42
N PHE A 99 -8.30 -12.49 -7.30
CA PHE A 99 -8.28 -11.14 -7.83
C PHE A 99 -8.44 -11.13 -9.36
N ILE A 100 -7.67 -11.95 -10.08
CA ILE A 100 -7.72 -12.04 -11.55
C ILE A 100 -9.14 -12.37 -12.00
N CYS A 101 -9.76 -13.39 -11.38
CA CYS A 101 -11.13 -13.76 -11.69
C CYS A 101 -12.13 -12.62 -11.42
N ARG A 102 -11.99 -11.88 -10.31
CA ARG A 102 -12.87 -10.74 -10.00
C ARG A 102 -12.69 -9.60 -11.00
N LEU A 103 -11.46 -9.23 -11.34
CA LEU A 103 -11.19 -8.19 -12.32
C LEU A 103 -11.70 -8.57 -13.71
N ALA A 104 -11.48 -9.81 -14.14
CA ALA A 104 -11.99 -10.32 -15.41
C ALA A 104 -13.52 -10.27 -15.46
N LYS A 105 -14.20 -10.76 -14.42
CA LYS A 105 -15.68 -10.69 -14.33
C LYS A 105 -16.18 -9.24 -14.37
N LEU A 106 -15.53 -8.34 -13.64
CA LEU A 106 -15.88 -6.92 -13.62
C LEU A 106 -15.78 -6.31 -15.03
N LEU A 107 -14.71 -6.61 -15.76
CA LEU A 107 -14.53 -6.15 -17.14
C LEU A 107 -15.53 -6.82 -18.09
N MET A 108 -15.80 -8.12 -17.97
CA MET A 108 -16.80 -8.81 -18.80
C MET A 108 -18.20 -8.19 -18.70
N MET A 109 -18.54 -7.60 -17.55
CA MET A 109 -19.83 -6.92 -17.32
C MET A 109 -19.84 -5.46 -17.80
N SER A 110 -18.71 -4.91 -18.23
CA SER A 110 -18.61 -3.52 -18.68
C SER A 110 -18.76 -3.38 -20.19
N VAL A 111 -19.16 -2.18 -20.62
CA VAL A 111 -19.23 -1.83 -22.03
C VAL A 111 -17.83 -1.95 -22.66
N ASN A 112 -17.76 -2.59 -23.83
CA ASN A 112 -16.51 -2.86 -24.55
C ASN A 112 -15.46 -3.65 -23.75
N LYS A 113 -15.85 -4.29 -22.65
CA LYS A 113 -14.93 -4.97 -21.72
C LYS A 113 -13.82 -4.09 -21.16
N ARG A 114 -14.10 -2.78 -21.06
CA ARG A 114 -13.18 -1.74 -20.61
C ARG A 114 -13.73 -0.99 -19.42
N ILE A 115 -12.86 -0.63 -18.47
CA ILE A 115 -13.19 0.28 -17.38
C ILE A 115 -12.01 1.20 -17.09
N ASN A 116 -12.30 2.48 -16.90
CA ASN A 116 -11.33 3.47 -16.46
C ASN A 116 -10.70 3.12 -15.10
N VAL A 117 -9.37 3.25 -15.00
CA VAL A 117 -8.58 2.96 -13.80
C VAL A 117 -9.05 3.79 -12.60
N LEU A 118 -9.46 5.04 -12.79
CA LEU A 118 -9.96 5.88 -11.68
C LEU A 118 -11.25 5.30 -11.09
N LYS A 119 -12.17 4.82 -11.92
CA LYS A 119 -13.42 4.18 -11.46
C LYS A 119 -13.14 2.88 -10.69
N ILE A 120 -12.18 2.07 -11.18
CA ILE A 120 -11.76 0.88 -10.44
C ILE A 120 -11.14 1.28 -9.09
N ASN A 121 -10.32 2.34 -9.06
CA ASN A 121 -9.69 2.83 -7.83
C ASN A 121 -10.68 3.33 -6.78
N GLU A 122 -11.85 3.83 -7.18
CA GLU A 122 -12.93 4.19 -6.24
C GLU A 122 -13.53 2.95 -5.55
N LEU A 123 -13.60 1.83 -6.26
CA LEU A 123 -14.21 0.58 -5.78
C LEU A 123 -13.19 -0.45 -5.28
N LYS A 124 -11.89 -0.21 -5.46
CA LYS A 124 -10.83 -1.20 -5.22
C LYS A 124 -10.88 -1.80 -3.82
N ARG A 125 -11.17 -0.98 -2.80
CA ARG A 125 -11.27 -1.46 -1.41
C ARG A 125 -12.44 -2.42 -1.21
N ASN A 126 -13.58 -2.13 -1.83
CA ASN A 126 -14.77 -2.99 -1.75
C ASN A 126 -14.59 -4.31 -2.52
N LEU A 127 -13.76 -4.29 -3.56
CA LEU A 127 -13.46 -5.46 -4.39
C LEU A 127 -12.25 -6.27 -3.91
N GLY A 128 -11.57 -5.81 -2.85
CA GLY A 128 -10.37 -6.44 -2.30
C GLY A 128 -9.16 -6.34 -3.24
N PHE A 129 -9.07 -5.26 -4.00
CA PHE A 129 -8.01 -5.00 -4.97
C PHE A 129 -6.82 -4.31 -4.30
N PRO A 130 -5.57 -4.78 -4.52
CA PRO A 130 -4.38 -4.14 -3.97
C PRO A 130 -4.14 -2.78 -4.65
N ASP A 131 -3.46 -1.86 -3.97
CA ASP A 131 -3.23 -0.50 -4.48
C ASP A 131 -2.37 -0.44 -5.74
N ASP A 132 -1.52 -1.45 -5.93
CA ASP A 132 -0.54 -1.62 -7.00
C ASP A 132 -0.99 -2.62 -8.09
N TYR A 133 -2.28 -2.98 -8.12
CA TYR A 133 -2.79 -4.01 -9.03
C TYR A 133 -2.49 -3.78 -10.52
N VAL A 134 -2.40 -2.53 -10.97
CA VAL A 134 -2.08 -2.20 -12.37
C VAL A 134 -0.65 -2.61 -12.71
N ILE A 135 0.31 -2.32 -11.83
CA ILE A 135 1.72 -2.65 -12.07
C ILE A 135 2.04 -4.10 -11.73
N ARG A 136 1.31 -4.71 -10.80
CA ARG A 136 1.61 -6.05 -10.30
C ARG A 136 0.81 -7.14 -11.02
N ILE A 137 -0.49 -6.93 -11.23
CA ILE A 137 -1.37 -7.94 -11.81
C ILE A 137 -1.58 -7.69 -13.29
N VAL A 138 -2.05 -6.50 -13.66
CA VAL A 138 -2.37 -6.22 -15.08
C VAL A 138 -1.13 -6.38 -15.95
N ALA A 139 0.02 -5.86 -15.50
CA ALA A 139 1.29 -6.04 -16.22
C ALA A 139 1.79 -7.51 -16.26
N LYS A 140 1.44 -8.33 -15.25
CA LYS A 140 1.86 -9.74 -15.16
C LYS A 140 1.01 -10.67 -16.05
N TYR A 141 -0.22 -10.27 -16.39
CA TYR A 141 -1.15 -11.06 -17.20
C TYR A 141 -1.54 -10.33 -18.50
N PRO A 142 -0.58 -10.04 -19.40
CA PRO A 142 -0.83 -9.30 -20.64
C PRO A 142 -1.75 -10.05 -21.63
N ASN A 143 -1.85 -11.37 -21.49
CA ASN A 143 -2.75 -12.19 -22.29
C ASN A 143 -4.22 -12.01 -21.88
N LEU A 144 -4.48 -11.58 -20.64
CA LEU A 144 -5.84 -11.37 -20.12
C LEU A 144 -6.21 -9.90 -20.14
N PHE A 145 -5.31 -9.04 -19.67
CA PHE A 145 -5.58 -7.63 -19.46
C PHE A 145 -4.64 -6.76 -20.28
N ARG A 146 -5.18 -5.63 -20.76
CA ARG A 146 -4.41 -4.60 -21.47
C ARG A 146 -4.71 -3.25 -20.86
N VAL A 147 -3.67 -2.43 -20.67
CA VAL A 147 -3.83 -1.02 -20.32
C VAL A 147 -3.95 -0.23 -21.62
N VAL A 148 -5.03 0.52 -21.76
CA VAL A 148 -5.31 1.37 -22.93
C VAL A 148 -5.32 2.83 -22.48
N ASN A 149 -4.76 3.73 -23.29
CA ASN A 149 -4.80 5.16 -23.01
C ASN A 149 -4.92 5.96 -24.31
N GLU A 150 -6.13 6.02 -24.86
CA GLU A 150 -6.41 6.71 -26.12
C GLU A 150 -6.25 8.24 -26.01
N GLY A 151 -6.51 8.80 -24.82
CA GLY A 151 -6.44 10.25 -24.59
C GLY A 151 -5.07 10.78 -24.19
N GLY A 152 -4.05 9.92 -24.03
CA GLY A 152 -2.69 10.27 -23.58
C GLY A 152 -2.58 10.81 -22.14
N ARG A 153 -3.69 11.20 -21.50
CA ARG A 153 -3.73 11.69 -20.12
C ARG A 153 -3.76 10.51 -19.15
N ARG A 154 -3.20 10.66 -17.95
CA ARG A 154 -3.28 9.62 -16.92
C ARG A 154 -4.73 9.31 -16.51
N SER A 155 -5.61 10.30 -16.55
CA SER A 155 -7.02 10.16 -16.22
C SER A 155 -7.83 9.37 -17.25
N SER A 156 -7.34 9.23 -18.49
CA SER A 156 -7.98 8.45 -19.55
C SER A 156 -7.47 7.00 -19.60
N MET A 157 -6.68 6.57 -18.63
CA MET A 157 -6.19 5.19 -18.58
C MET A 157 -7.34 4.22 -18.27
N GLU A 158 -7.49 3.20 -19.11
CA GLU A 158 -8.49 2.15 -18.98
C GLU A 158 -7.81 0.78 -18.94
N ILE A 159 -8.49 -0.17 -18.30
CA ILE A 159 -8.11 -1.58 -18.35
C ILE A 159 -9.13 -2.27 -19.22
N GLU A 160 -8.63 -3.03 -20.18
CA GLU A 160 -9.39 -3.82 -21.13
C GLU A 160 -9.16 -5.31 -20.88
N LEU A 161 -10.21 -6.11 -21.01
CA LEU A 161 -10.09 -7.55 -21.14
C LEU A 161 -9.87 -7.90 -22.63
N VAL A 162 -8.81 -8.64 -22.92
CA VAL A 162 -8.35 -8.92 -24.30
C VAL A 162 -9.26 -9.92 -25.04
N HIS A 163 -10.14 -10.63 -24.33
CA HIS A 163 -11.02 -11.68 -24.87
C HIS A 163 -12.50 -11.34 -24.74
#